data_AF-A7XUD7-F1
#
_entry.id   AF-A7XUD7-F1
#
_cell.length_a   1.000
_cell.length_b   1.000
_cell.length_c   1.000
_cell.angle_alpha   90.00
_cell.angle_beta   90.00
_cell.angle_gamma   90.00
#
_symmetry.space_group_name_H-M   'P 1'
#
loop_
_entity.id
_entity.type
_entity.pdbx_description
1 polymer ?
#
loop_
_entity_poly.entity_id
_entity_poly.type
_entity_poly.pdbx_seq_one_letter_code
_entity_poly.pdbx_strand_id
1 'polypeptide(L)' 'GFWQCKLRYRNQQELLEVARGYKQRNLPISVIVIDFFHWPNQGDWMFDLRDWPDPDAMIAELKEMGIELMVSFWPTVDNR' A
#
# COMPACT_ATOMS: atom_id res chain seq x y z
N GLY A 1 12.62 11.77 2.24
CA GLY A 1 12.85 11.60 0.79
C GLY A 1 11.56 11.80 0.03
N PHE A 2 11.42 11.18 -1.15
CA PHE A 2 10.24 11.31 -2.03
C PHE A 2 9.10 10.37 -1.63
N TRP A 3 7.85 10.84 -1.76
CA TRP A 3 6.63 10.11 -1.38
C TRP A 3 5.75 9.90 -2.61
N GLN A 4 5.47 8.64 -2.94
CA GLN A 4 4.63 8.27 -4.07
C GLN A 4 3.23 7.87 -3.60
N CYS A 5 2.20 8.52 -4.15
CA CYS A 5 0.80 8.24 -3.86
C CYS A 5 -0.07 8.50 -5.11
N LYS A 6 -1.23 7.84 -5.19
CA LYS A 6 -2.34 8.17 -6.07
C LYS A 6 -3.64 7.65 -5.44
N LEU A 7 -4.78 8.10 -5.96
CA LEU A 7 -6.09 7.51 -5.69
C LEU A 7 -6.45 6.53 -6.83
N ARG A 8 -6.39 5.20 -6.65
CA ARG A 8 -5.72 4.43 -5.59
C ARG A 8 -4.97 3.25 -6.21
N TYR A 9 -3.97 2.71 -5.52
CA TYR A 9 -3.48 1.36 -5.82
C TYR A 9 -4.49 0.36 -5.25
N ARG A 10 -4.98 -0.56 -6.09
CA ARG A 10 -6.16 -1.37 -5.74
C ARG A 10 -5.82 -2.68 -5.05
N ASN A 11 -4.64 -3.23 -5.33
CA ASN A 11 -4.19 -4.51 -4.80
C ASN A 11 -2.66 -4.50 -4.59
N GLN A 12 -2.17 -5.52 -3.90
CA GLN A 12 -0.76 -5.70 -3.56
C GLN A 12 0.15 -5.72 -4.78
N GLN A 13 -0.26 -6.42 -5.84
CA GLN A 13 0.53 -6.54 -7.07
C GLN A 13 0.70 -5.18 -7.76
N GLU A 14 -0.37 -4.39 -7.89
CA GLU A 14 -0.32 -3.05 -8.51
C GLU A 14 0.64 -2.12 -7.76
N LEU A 15 0.63 -2.15 -6.42
CA LEU A 15 1.52 -1.31 -5.62
C LEU A 15 2.99 -1.73 -5.77
N LEU A 16 3.28 -3.03 -5.70
CA LEU A 16 4.63 -3.56 -5.86
C LEU A 16 5.18 -3.31 -7.26
N GLU A 17 4.36 -3.42 -8.30
CA GLU A 17 4.76 -3.07 -9.67
C GLU A 17 5.23 -1.62 -9.79
N VAL A 18 4.54 -0.67 -9.12
CA VAL A 18 4.99 0.72 -9.09
C VAL A 18 6.31 0.86 -8.33
N ALA A 19 6.43 0.29 -7.14
CA ALA A 19 7.66 0.35 -6.34
C ALA A 19 8.88 -0.22 -7.11
N ARG A 20 8.73 -1.41 -7.70
CA ARG A 20 9.72 -2.04 -8.56
C ARG A 20 10.03 -1.18 -9.79
N GLY A 21 9.03 -0.54 -10.38
CA GLY A 21 9.19 0.36 -11.53
C GLY A 21 10.08 1.57 -11.23
N TYR A 22 9.98 2.14 -10.01
CA TYR A 22 10.91 3.19 -9.55
C TYR A 22 12.33 2.66 -9.42
N LYS A 23 12.51 1.50 -8.78
CA LYS A 23 13.84 0.90 -8.57
C LYS A 23 14.51 0.51 -9.89
N GLN A 24 13.76 -0.09 -10.82
CA GLN A 24 14.26 -0.42 -12.17
C GLN A 24 14.78 0.80 -12.94
N ARG A 25 14.18 1.98 -12.72
CA ARG A 25 14.55 3.23 -13.40
C ARG A 25 15.57 4.06 -12.62
N ASN A 26 16.09 3.53 -11.50
CA ASN A 26 16.97 4.26 -10.57
C ASN A 26 16.37 5.60 -10.11
N LEU A 27 15.04 5.66 -9.94
CA LEU A 27 14.36 6.84 -9.43
C LEU A 27 14.28 6.79 -7.90
N PRO A 28 14.55 7.91 -7.20
CA PRO A 28 14.47 7.95 -5.74
C PRO A 28 13.01 7.84 -5.27
N ILE A 29 12.79 6.96 -4.30
CA ILE A 29 11.51 6.79 -3.59
C ILE A 29 11.81 6.35 -2.16
N SER A 30 11.15 6.98 -1.19
CA SER A 30 11.31 6.68 0.24
C SER A 30 10.03 6.18 0.88
N VAL A 31 8.86 6.62 0.40
CA VAL A 31 7.56 6.18 0.91
C VAL A 31 6.63 5.88 -0.27
N ILE A 32 5.84 4.82 -0.14
CA ILE A 32 4.69 4.54 -1.01
C ILE A 32 3.42 4.41 -0.16
N VAL A 33 2.29 4.83 -0.71
CA VAL A 33 1.04 4.99 0.06
C VAL A 33 -0.08 4.13 -0.50
N ILE A 34 -0.76 3.38 0.37
CA ILE A 34 -2.04 2.71 0.08
C ILE A 34 -3.17 3.65 0.51
N ASP A 35 -3.99 4.06 -0.44
CA ASP A 35 -5.13 4.97 -0.19
C ASP A 35 -6.34 4.23 0.42
N PHE A 36 -7.46 4.93 0.62
CA PHE A 36 -8.70 4.43 1.21
C PHE A 36 -9.32 3.19 0.51
N PHE A 37 -10.22 2.50 1.22
CA PHE A 37 -10.93 1.29 0.75
C PHE A 37 -10.00 0.14 0.33
N HIS A 38 -8.94 -0.09 1.09
CA HIS A 38 -8.14 -1.33 1.04
C HIS A 38 -8.57 -2.36 2.11
N TRP A 39 -9.63 -2.05 2.85
CA TRP A 39 -10.25 -2.86 3.90
C TRP A 39 -11.59 -3.46 3.42
N PRO A 40 -12.10 -4.53 4.04
CA PRO A 40 -13.39 -5.13 3.67
C PRO A 40 -14.58 -4.20 3.94
N ASN A 41 -14.64 -3.60 5.14
CA ASN A 41 -15.64 -2.62 5.52
C ASN A 41 -15.03 -1.45 6.34
N GLN A 42 -15.71 -0.31 6.38
CA GLN A 42 -15.26 0.84 7.17
C GLN A 42 -15.36 0.50 8.66
N GLY A 43 -14.26 0.62 9.39
CA GLY A 43 -14.15 0.26 10.80
C GLY A 43 -13.38 -1.04 11.07
N ASP A 44 -13.09 -1.86 10.03
CA ASP A 44 -12.32 -3.09 10.21
C ASP A 44 -10.82 -2.81 10.42
N TRP A 45 -10.33 -1.68 9.89
CA TRP A 45 -8.94 -1.21 10.02
C TRP A 45 -7.88 -2.28 9.76
N MET A 46 -8.11 -3.09 8.73
CA MET A 46 -7.22 -4.16 8.29
C MET A 46 -7.20 -4.25 6.76
N PHE A 47 -6.24 -4.97 6.22
CA PHE A 47 -6.21 -5.28 4.79
C PHE A 47 -7.29 -6.28 4.40
N ASP A 48 -7.95 -6.06 3.26
CA ASP A 48 -8.77 -7.06 2.61
C ASP A 48 -7.88 -8.09 1.89
N LEU A 49 -7.81 -9.30 2.43
CA LEU A 49 -6.94 -10.37 1.91
C LEU A 49 -7.30 -10.83 0.47
N ARG A 50 -8.44 -10.42 -0.07
CA ARG A 50 -8.78 -10.66 -1.49
C ARG A 50 -7.89 -9.85 -2.44
N ASP A 51 -7.59 -8.61 -2.05
CA ASP A 51 -6.75 -7.67 -2.83
C ASP A 51 -5.31 -7.59 -2.28
N TRP A 52 -5.13 -7.91 -1.00
CA TRP A 52 -3.86 -7.82 -0.27
C TRP A 52 -3.54 -9.16 0.41
N PRO A 53 -3.27 -10.22 -0.37
CA PRO A 53 -3.21 -11.59 0.15
C PRO A 53 -2.07 -11.84 1.14
N ASP A 54 -0.98 -11.07 1.07
CA ASP A 54 0.16 -11.20 1.98
C ASP A 54 0.81 -9.83 2.27
N PRO A 55 0.21 -9.03 3.16
CA PRO A 55 0.72 -7.71 3.50
C PRO A 55 2.11 -7.74 4.15
N ASP A 56 2.42 -8.80 4.90
CA ASP A 56 3.72 -8.96 5.57
C ASP A 56 4.84 -9.14 4.53
N ALA A 57 4.63 -9.99 3.52
CA ALA A 57 5.58 -10.16 2.42
C ALA A 57 5.73 -8.86 1.61
N MET A 58 4.63 -8.14 1.36
CA MET A 58 4.67 -6.84 0.68
C MET A 58 5.54 -5.82 1.46
N ILE A 59 5.37 -5.73 2.78
CA ILE A 59 6.14 -4.82 3.63
C ILE A 59 7.62 -5.23 3.67
N ALA A 60 7.90 -6.54 3.75
CA ALA A 60 9.28 -7.05 3.73
C ALA A 60 9.99 -6.66 2.42
N GLU A 61 9.36 -6.87 1.27
CA GLU A 61 9.92 -6.51 -0.03
C GLU A 61 10.13 -4.99 -0.17
N LEU A 62 9.17 -4.17 0.29
CA LEU A 62 9.32 -2.71 0.32
C LEU A 62 10.53 -2.28 1.18
N LYS A 63 10.72 -2.91 2.34
CA LYS A 63 11.89 -2.66 3.20
C LYS A 63 13.20 -3.06 2.56
N GLU A 64 13.27 -4.20 1.87
CA GLU A 64 14.46 -4.59 1.09
C GLU A 64 14.78 -3.57 0.00
N MET A 65 13.76 -2.93 -0.58
CA MET A 65 13.92 -1.82 -1.52
C MET A 65 14.24 -0.48 -0.83
N GLY A 66 14.24 -0.39 0.49
CA GLY A 66 14.43 0.86 1.23
C GLY A 66 13.25 1.84 1.09
N ILE A 67 12.02 1.31 1.01
CA ILE A 67 10.77 2.06 0.91
C ILE A 67 9.92 1.75 2.14
N GLU A 68 9.45 2.79 2.83
CA GLU A 68 8.47 2.65 3.90
C GLU A 68 7.04 2.68 3.34
N LEU A 69 6.13 1.95 4.01
CA LEU A 69 4.72 1.90 3.64
C LEU A 69 3.89 2.81 4.55
N MET A 70 3.02 3.62 3.96
CA MET A 70 1.95 4.32 4.69
C MET A 70 0.58 3.79 4.24
N VAL A 71 -0.33 3.60 5.19
CA VAL A 71 -1.69 3.14 4.95
C VAL A 71 -2.70 4.21 5.32
N SER A 72 -3.76 4.34 4.51
CA SER A 72 -4.91 5.15 4.86
C SER A 72 -5.63 4.59 6.09
N PHE A 73 -6.20 5.46 6.92
CA PHE A 73 -7.06 5.08 8.03
C PHE A 73 -8.24 6.04 8.04
N TRP A 74 -9.46 5.51 8.05
CA TRP A 74 -10.67 6.31 8.12
C TRP A 74 -11.36 6.13 9.48
N PRO A 75 -11.86 7.22 10.10
CA PRO A 75 -12.52 7.17 11.40
C PRO A 75 -13.98 6.68 11.33
N THR A 76 -14.47 6.35 10.12
CA THR A 76 -15.84 5.85 9.92
C THR A 76 -15.97 4.40 10.34
N VAL A 77 -17.13 4.06 10.90
CA VAL A 77 -17.53 2.69 11.23
C VAL A 77 -18.90 2.46 10.58
N ASP A 78 -18.98 1.52 9.64
CA ASP A 78 -20.22 1.14 8.99
C ASP A 78 -21.04 0.21 9.91
N ASN A 79 -22.36 0.35 9.89
CA ASN A 79 -23.27 -0.32 10.83
C ASN A 79 -24.02 -1.52 10.22
N ARG A 80 -23.68 -1.92 8.99
CA ARG A 80 -24.30 -3.05 8.29
C ARG A 80 -23.78 -4.39 8.77
#